data_AF-A0A925PR87-F1
#
_entry.id   AF-A0A925PR87-F1
#
_cell.length_a   1.000
_cell.length_b   1.000
_cell.length_c   1.000
_cell.angle_alpha   90.00
_cell.angle_beta   90.00
_cell.angle_gamma   90.00
#
_symmetry.space_group_name_H-M   'P 1'
#
loop_
_entity.id
_entity.type
_entity.pdbx_description
1 polymer ?
#
loop_
_entity_poly.entity_id
_entity_poly.type
_entity_poly.pdbx_seq_one_letter_code
_entity_poly.pdbx_strand_id
1 'polypeptide(L)'
;MSDLYAYSTPNKNFLHARFSLGSDALKPYKKIIDVALYPNVMTNGPIEIATAKKAVSDYCKAVGDPKGMLELMLYFVERGTKFTLDYGDIDGQFYSSLERMYEKAIKLLLTLDEETIDDFYDRFEDLVTSTRNIGWGFHDTLVDIFSEAFPEE
;
A
#
# COMPACT_ATOMS: atom_id res chain seq x y z
N MET A 1 21.73 -23.37 2.87
CA MET A 1 22.19 -22.59 1.71
C MET A 1 22.07 -21.13 2.11
N SER A 2 23.19 -20.42 2.28
CA SER A 2 23.24 -19.03 2.73
C SER A 2 23.86 -18.23 1.59
N ASP A 3 23.10 -18.01 0.53
CA ASP A 3 23.58 -17.26 -0.64
C ASP A 3 22.37 -16.66 -1.37
N LEU A 4 21.88 -15.48 -0.94
CA LEU A 4 21.37 -14.44 -1.85
C LEU A 4 20.99 -13.08 -1.23
N TYR A 5 21.20 -12.79 0.06
CA TYR A 5 20.89 -11.45 0.61
C TYR A 5 22.00 -10.40 0.41
N ALA A 6 22.63 -10.39 -0.77
CA ALA A 6 23.71 -9.46 -1.10
C ALA A 6 23.43 -8.64 -2.36
N TYR A 7 22.24 -8.03 -2.46
CA TYR A 7 21.98 -6.97 -3.44
C TYR A 7 21.56 -5.65 -2.75
N SER A 8 22.61 -4.97 -2.27
CA SER A 8 22.84 -3.53 -2.31
C SER A 8 21.65 -2.56 -2.05
N THR A 9 21.65 -1.96 -0.85
CA THR A 9 20.92 -0.74 -0.47
C THR A 9 21.01 0.43 -1.49
N PRO A 10 22.08 0.61 -2.29
CA PRO A 10 22.12 1.61 -3.35
C PRO A 10 21.07 1.44 -4.45
N ASN A 11 20.67 0.21 -4.81
CA ASN A 11 19.67 -0.02 -5.87
C ASN A 11 18.25 0.35 -5.43
N LYS A 12 17.87 0.02 -4.19
CA LYS A 12 16.60 0.44 -3.58
C LYS A 12 16.42 1.96 -3.62
N ASN A 13 17.49 2.70 -3.28
CA ASN A 13 17.51 4.17 -3.39
C ASN A 13 17.50 4.67 -4.84
N PHE A 14 18.13 3.96 -5.77
CA PHE A 14 18.21 4.33 -7.18
C PHE A 14 16.86 4.20 -7.90
N LEU A 15 16.06 3.17 -7.54
CA LEU A 15 14.70 2.99 -8.04
C LEU A 15 13.76 4.08 -7.50
N HIS A 16 13.83 4.40 -6.21
CA HIS A 16 13.12 5.56 -5.63
C HIS A 16 13.50 6.89 -6.32
N ALA A 17 14.76 7.06 -6.70
CA ALA A 17 15.23 8.25 -7.41
C ALA A 17 14.70 8.35 -8.85
N ARG A 18 14.51 7.23 -9.55
CA ARG A 18 13.98 7.23 -10.93
C ARG A 18 12.49 7.58 -11.00
N PHE A 19 11.70 7.19 -9.99
CA PHE A 19 10.32 7.70 -9.83
C PHE A 19 10.25 9.22 -9.67
N SER A 20 11.33 9.86 -9.19
CA SER A 20 11.37 11.31 -8.96
C SER A 20 11.73 12.15 -10.21
N LEU A 21 12.13 11.54 -11.33
CA LEU A 21 12.71 12.27 -12.48
C LEU A 21 11.84 12.35 -13.75
N GLY A 22 10.66 11.74 -13.76
CA GLY A 22 9.54 12.20 -14.60
C GLY A 22 8.64 13.09 -13.76
N SER A 23 7.82 13.97 -14.35
CA SER A 23 6.73 14.62 -13.60
C SER A 23 6.00 13.52 -12.82
N ASP A 24 6.16 13.48 -11.50
CA ASP A 24 5.76 12.31 -10.70
C ASP A 24 4.24 12.16 -10.80
N ALA A 25 3.81 11.33 -11.75
CA ALA A 25 2.42 11.20 -12.14
C ALA A 25 1.60 10.63 -10.99
N LEU A 26 2.24 10.09 -9.95
CA LEU A 26 1.62 9.56 -8.73
C LEU A 26 1.33 10.66 -7.72
N LYS A 27 2.17 11.71 -7.62
CA LYS A 27 2.00 12.82 -6.64
C LYS A 27 0.57 13.33 -6.51
N PRO A 28 -0.14 13.71 -7.59
CA PRO A 28 -1.50 14.22 -7.46
C PRO A 28 -2.46 13.18 -6.87
N TYR A 29 -2.32 11.90 -7.25
CA TYR A 29 -3.18 10.82 -6.75
C TYR A 29 -2.84 10.43 -5.32
N LYS A 30 -1.55 10.37 -4.95
CA LYS A 30 -1.10 10.19 -3.56
C LYS A 30 -1.66 11.30 -2.67
N LYS A 31 -1.64 12.55 -3.10
CA LYS A 31 -2.23 13.66 -2.35
C LYS A 31 -3.73 13.48 -2.12
N ILE A 32 -4.47 13.01 -3.12
CA ILE A 32 -5.91 12.74 -2.98
C ILE A 32 -6.15 11.60 -1.97
N ILE A 33 -5.39 10.50 -2.08
CA ILE A 33 -5.48 9.35 -1.18
C ILE A 33 -5.15 9.76 0.26
N ASP A 34 -4.09 10.56 0.44
CA ASP A 34 -3.65 11.05 1.75
C ASP A 34 -4.74 11.87 2.45
N VAL A 35 -5.28 12.89 1.77
CA VAL A 35 -6.34 13.73 2.33
C VAL A 35 -7.61 12.92 2.63
N ALA A 36 -7.93 11.94 1.78
CA ALA A 36 -9.14 11.13 1.92
C ALA A 36 -9.06 10.07 3.02
N LEU A 37 -7.90 9.46 3.26
CA LEU A 37 -7.74 8.37 4.24
C LEU A 37 -7.06 8.82 5.53
N TYR A 38 -6.36 9.95 5.50
CA TYR A 38 -5.72 10.57 6.65
C TYR A 38 -6.21 12.03 6.79
N PRO A 39 -7.52 12.26 6.98
CA PRO A 39 -8.05 13.61 7.10
C PRO A 39 -7.54 14.30 8.36
N ASN A 40 -7.54 15.64 8.35
CA ASN A 40 -7.24 16.41 9.55
C ASN A 40 -8.38 16.29 10.57
N VAL A 41 -8.11 15.61 11.68
CA VAL A 41 -9.06 15.40 12.77
C VAL A 41 -9.48 16.72 13.46
N MET A 42 -8.64 17.76 13.44
CA MET A 42 -8.97 19.07 14.03
C MET A 42 -10.04 19.81 13.24
N THR A 43 -10.17 19.51 11.94
CA THR A 43 -11.20 20.09 11.08
C THR A 43 -12.42 19.17 10.93
N ASN A 44 -12.46 18.05 11.65
CA ASN A 44 -13.50 17.01 11.57
C ASN A 44 -13.78 16.56 10.12
N GLY A 45 -12.72 16.42 9.32
CA GLY A 45 -12.84 15.94 7.94
C GLY A 45 -13.25 14.46 7.91
N PRO A 46 -14.24 14.06 7.09
CA PRO A 46 -14.63 12.65 6.99
C PRO A 46 -13.55 11.83 6.26
N ILE A 47 -13.47 10.55 6.58
CA ILE A 47 -12.73 9.59 5.74
C ILE A 47 -13.52 9.36 4.45
N GLU A 48 -12.87 9.50 3.30
CA GLU A 48 -13.49 9.41 1.98
C GLU A 48 -12.94 8.23 1.16
N ILE A 49 -13.25 6.99 1.59
CA ILE A 49 -12.79 5.75 0.93
C ILE A 49 -13.09 5.75 -0.57
N ALA A 50 -14.27 6.23 -0.97
CA ALA A 50 -14.67 6.28 -2.37
C ALA A 50 -13.78 7.21 -3.20
N THR A 51 -13.39 8.37 -2.64
CA THR A 51 -12.49 9.33 -3.26
C THR A 51 -11.10 8.74 -3.43
N ALA A 52 -10.57 8.06 -2.42
CA ALA A 52 -9.28 7.38 -2.49
C ALA A 52 -9.28 6.23 -3.52
N LYS A 53 -10.33 5.38 -3.56
CA LYS A 53 -10.48 4.33 -4.59
C LYS A 53 -10.58 4.92 -6.01
N LYS A 54 -11.27 6.05 -6.16
CA LYS A 54 -11.38 6.76 -7.42
C LYS A 54 -10.02 7.29 -7.89
N ALA A 55 -9.18 7.81 -6.99
CA ALA A 55 -7.83 8.23 -7.34
C ALA A 55 -6.99 7.10 -7.96
N VAL A 56 -7.00 5.90 -7.36
CA VAL A 56 -6.33 4.72 -7.93
C VAL A 56 -6.89 4.38 -9.32
N SER A 57 -8.22 4.39 -9.46
CA SER A 57 -8.89 4.06 -10.72
C SER A 57 -8.61 5.09 -11.83
N ASP A 58 -8.56 6.37 -11.48
CA ASP A 58 -8.29 7.47 -12.41
C ASP A 58 -6.82 7.45 -12.88
N TYR A 59 -5.88 7.09 -12.02
CA TYR A 59 -4.49 6.86 -12.42
C TYR A 59 -4.38 5.72 -13.44
N CYS A 60 -5.03 4.59 -13.16
CA CYS A 60 -5.05 3.44 -14.07
C CYS A 60 -5.59 3.82 -15.46
N LYS A 61 -6.59 4.70 -15.54
CA LYS A 61 -7.14 5.18 -16.82
C LYS A 61 -6.23 6.18 -17.53
N ALA A 62 -5.55 7.05 -16.78
CA ALA A 62 -4.75 8.14 -17.35
C ALA A 62 -3.35 7.70 -17.78
N VAL A 63 -2.72 6.83 -16.98
CA VAL A 63 -1.32 6.41 -17.15
C VAL A 63 -1.23 4.94 -17.53
N GLY A 64 -2.01 4.08 -16.86
CA GLY A 64 -2.05 2.65 -17.14
C GLY A 64 -0.77 1.87 -16.79
N ASP A 65 0.14 2.47 -16.00
CA ASP A 65 1.35 1.79 -15.53
C ASP A 65 1.06 0.87 -14.33
N PRO A 66 1.34 -0.44 -14.43
CA PRO A 66 1.09 -1.39 -13.35
C PRO A 66 1.90 -1.09 -12.07
N LYS A 67 3.17 -0.68 -12.18
CA LYS A 67 4.02 -0.40 -11.00
C LYS A 67 3.50 0.82 -10.24
N GLY A 68 3.12 1.89 -10.94
CA GLY A 68 2.48 3.04 -10.34
C GLY A 68 1.10 2.74 -9.73
N MET A 69 0.32 1.85 -10.35
CA MET A 69 -0.95 1.39 -9.78
C MET A 69 -0.74 0.63 -8.48
N LEU A 70 0.22 -0.31 -8.44
CA LEU A 70 0.64 -1.03 -7.24
C LEU A 70 1.06 -0.06 -6.12
N GLU A 71 1.88 0.93 -6.45
CA GLU A 71 2.32 1.97 -5.51
C GLU A 71 1.14 2.74 -4.88
N LEU A 72 0.12 3.10 -5.67
CA LEU A 72 -1.06 3.78 -5.14
C LEU A 72 -1.95 2.86 -4.30
N MET A 73 -2.06 1.57 -4.64
CA MET A 73 -2.82 0.62 -3.85
C MET A 73 -2.17 0.36 -2.49
N LEU A 74 -0.85 0.17 -2.46
CA LEU A 74 -0.12 -0.01 -1.20
C LEU A 74 -0.21 1.26 -0.35
N TYR A 75 0.02 2.43 -0.95
CA TYR A 75 -0.10 3.71 -0.26
C TYR A 75 -1.50 3.95 0.32
N PHE A 76 -2.56 3.52 -0.37
CA PHE A 76 -3.93 3.56 0.16
C PHE A 76 -4.05 2.80 1.47
N VAL A 77 -3.52 1.57 1.54
CA VAL A 77 -3.60 0.75 2.76
C VAL A 77 -2.70 1.32 3.86
N GLU A 78 -1.50 1.80 3.52
CA GLU A 78 -0.58 2.47 4.45
C GLU A 78 -1.24 3.71 5.10
N ARG A 79 -1.92 4.55 4.33
CA ARG A 79 -2.58 5.76 4.87
C ARG A 79 -3.75 5.44 5.78
N GLY A 80 -4.59 4.48 5.39
CA GLY A 80 -5.69 4.03 6.24
C GLY A 80 -5.19 3.41 7.54
N THR A 81 -4.20 2.52 7.45
CA THR A 81 -3.57 1.87 8.61
C THR A 81 -2.94 2.90 9.54
N LYS A 82 -2.19 3.86 8.99
CA LYS A 82 -1.56 4.92 9.78
C LYS A 82 -2.60 5.79 10.50
N PHE A 83 -3.72 6.09 9.85
CA PHE A 83 -4.80 6.84 10.50
C PHE A 83 -5.35 6.10 11.72
N THR A 84 -5.60 4.80 11.59
CA THR A 84 -5.98 3.95 12.72
C THR A 84 -4.94 3.95 13.84
N LEU A 85 -3.65 3.81 13.51
CA LEU A 85 -2.57 3.80 14.51
C LEU A 85 -2.45 5.13 15.26
N ASP A 86 -2.68 6.26 14.58
CA ASP A 86 -2.52 7.59 15.16
C ASP A 86 -3.77 8.06 15.92
N TYR A 87 -4.98 7.62 15.55
CA TYR A 87 -6.24 8.15 16.07
C TYR A 87 -7.24 7.11 16.62
N GLY A 88 -6.94 5.82 16.50
CA GLY A 88 -7.77 4.72 17.00
C GLY A 88 -8.69 4.11 15.95
N ASP A 89 -9.52 3.15 16.39
CA ASP A 89 -10.38 2.36 15.53
C ASP A 89 -11.50 3.16 14.86
N ILE A 90 -11.84 2.76 13.63
CA ILE A 90 -12.87 3.41 12.79
C ILE A 90 -14.15 2.57 12.75
N ASP A 91 -14.29 1.67 11.78
CA ASP A 91 -15.38 0.71 11.68
C ASP A 91 -14.98 -0.48 10.78
N GLY A 92 -15.79 -1.54 10.79
CA GLY A 92 -15.52 -2.73 9.96
C GLY A 92 -15.58 -2.46 8.45
N GLN A 93 -16.39 -1.51 7.97
CA GLN A 93 -16.50 -1.22 6.54
C GLN A 93 -15.23 -0.55 5.99
N PHE A 94 -14.58 0.26 6.83
CA PHE A 94 -13.27 0.83 6.60
C PHE A 94 -12.21 -0.26 6.46
N TYR A 95 -12.09 -1.16 7.45
CA TYR A 95 -11.12 -2.25 7.40
C TYR A 95 -11.35 -3.21 6.23
N SER A 96 -12.60 -3.61 5.96
CA SER A 96 -12.94 -4.39 4.76
C SER A 96 -12.58 -3.69 3.44
N SER A 97 -12.52 -2.35 3.42
CA SER A 97 -12.06 -1.62 2.23
C SER A 97 -10.54 -1.62 2.10
N LEU A 98 -9.80 -1.59 3.22
CA LEU A 98 -8.35 -1.70 3.24
C LEU A 98 -7.91 -3.12 2.84
N GLU A 99 -8.49 -4.15 3.44
CA GLU A 99 -8.24 -5.57 3.13
C GLU A 99 -8.42 -5.87 1.63
N ARG A 100 -9.55 -5.46 1.05
CA ARG A 100 -9.81 -5.63 -0.39
C ARG A 100 -8.84 -4.88 -1.29
N MET A 101 -8.27 -3.76 -0.82
CA MET A 101 -7.25 -3.05 -1.58
C MET A 101 -5.89 -3.76 -1.46
N TYR A 102 -5.55 -4.23 -0.26
CA TYR A 102 -4.34 -4.99 0.02
C TYR A 102 -4.29 -6.29 -0.82
N GLU A 103 -5.38 -7.05 -0.83
CA GLU A 103 -5.53 -8.26 -1.65
C GLU A 103 -5.32 -7.97 -3.15
N LYS A 104 -5.88 -6.86 -3.65
CA LYS A 104 -5.67 -6.44 -5.05
C LYS A 104 -4.23 -6.05 -5.33
N ALA A 105 -3.57 -5.40 -4.37
CA ALA A 105 -2.19 -4.99 -4.49
C ALA A 105 -1.25 -6.20 -4.56
N ILE A 106 -1.44 -7.19 -3.67
CA ILE A 106 -0.71 -8.46 -3.69
C ILE A 106 -0.96 -9.21 -5.00
N LYS A 107 -2.21 -9.33 -5.44
CA LYS A 107 -2.54 -9.99 -6.72
C LYS A 107 -1.89 -9.30 -7.91
N LEU A 108 -1.78 -7.98 -7.91
CA LEU A 108 -1.08 -7.23 -8.94
C LEU A 108 0.44 -7.46 -8.85
N LEU A 109 1.01 -7.40 -7.66
CA LEU A 109 2.43 -7.62 -7.39
C LEU A 109 2.92 -8.95 -7.99
N LEU A 110 2.18 -10.03 -7.74
CA LEU A 110 2.48 -11.38 -8.23
C LEU A 110 2.38 -11.54 -9.76
N THR A 111 1.90 -10.53 -10.49
CA THR A 111 1.90 -10.52 -11.97
C THR A 111 3.08 -9.76 -12.57
N LEU A 112 3.90 -9.11 -11.75
CA LEU A 112 5.03 -8.29 -12.17
C LEU A 112 6.33 -9.10 -12.16
N ASP A 113 7.41 -8.47 -12.64
CA ASP A 113 8.75 -9.06 -12.64
C ASP A 113 9.31 -9.24 -11.21
N GLU A 114 10.21 -10.22 -11.05
CA GLU A 114 10.83 -10.61 -9.77
C GLU A 114 11.54 -9.42 -9.08
N GLU A 115 12.20 -8.55 -9.85
CA GLU A 115 12.82 -7.32 -9.33
C GLU A 115 11.79 -6.41 -8.64
N THR A 116 10.58 -6.29 -9.21
CA THR A 116 9.49 -5.53 -8.59
C THR A 116 8.92 -6.21 -7.35
N ILE A 117 8.85 -7.54 -7.35
CA ILE A 117 8.41 -8.30 -6.18
C ILE A 117 9.37 -8.01 -5.02
N ASP A 118 10.68 -8.14 -5.26
CA ASP A 118 11.73 -7.88 -4.27
C ASP A 118 11.72 -6.42 -3.78
N ASP A 119 11.49 -5.46 -4.68
CA ASP A 119 11.43 -4.04 -4.34
C ASP A 119 10.28 -3.69 -3.38
N PHE A 120 9.17 -4.43 -3.46
CA PHE A 120 7.96 -4.17 -2.69
C PHE A 120 7.79 -5.10 -1.49
N TYR A 121 8.41 -6.28 -1.48
CA TYR A 121 8.23 -7.32 -0.48
C TYR A 121 8.31 -6.77 0.96
N ASP A 122 9.44 -6.14 1.31
CA ASP A 122 9.68 -5.60 2.64
C ASP A 122 8.59 -4.60 3.06
N ARG A 123 8.07 -3.79 2.12
CA ARG A 123 7.03 -2.80 2.42
C ARG A 123 5.67 -3.45 2.69
N PHE A 124 5.34 -4.53 1.99
CA PHE A 124 4.12 -5.30 2.27
C PHE A 124 4.24 -5.99 3.64
N GLU A 125 5.38 -6.61 3.93
CA GLU A 125 5.66 -7.25 5.22
C GLU A 125 5.61 -6.26 6.40
N ASP A 126 6.29 -5.11 6.26
CA ASP A 126 6.30 -4.05 7.26
C ASP A 126 4.89 -3.53 7.54
N LEU A 127 4.07 -3.36 6.49
CA LEU A 127 2.68 -2.95 6.62
C LEU A 127 1.89 -3.97 7.45
N VAL A 128 1.96 -5.26 7.15
CA VAL A 128 1.30 -6.33 7.92
C VAL A 128 1.78 -6.32 9.37
N THR A 129 3.09 -6.20 9.59
CA THR A 129 3.67 -6.14 10.93
C THR A 129 3.18 -4.95 11.73
N SER A 130 2.95 -3.80 11.08
CA SER A 130 2.43 -2.60 11.74
C SER A 130 0.98 -2.74 12.25
N THR A 131 0.20 -3.69 11.71
CA THR A 131 -1.22 -3.83 12.05
C THR A 131 -1.50 -4.71 13.27
N ARG A 132 -0.48 -5.31 13.90
CA ARG A 132 -0.60 -6.29 15.00
C ARG A 132 -1.54 -5.92 16.15
N ASN A 133 -1.70 -4.62 16.43
CA ASN A 133 -2.54 -4.12 17.52
C ASN A 133 -3.86 -3.52 17.05
N ILE A 134 -4.23 -3.69 15.78
CA ILE A 134 -5.49 -3.19 15.21
C ILE A 134 -6.55 -4.31 15.33
N GLY A 135 -7.75 -3.94 15.79
CA GLY A 135 -8.86 -4.87 15.97
C GLY A 135 -9.51 -5.34 14.66
N TRP A 136 -10.77 -5.79 14.76
CA TRP A 136 -11.64 -6.15 13.64
C TRP A 136 -11.21 -7.36 12.78
N GLY A 137 -10.22 -8.13 13.22
CA GLY A 137 -9.62 -9.19 12.39
C GLY A 137 -8.82 -8.62 11.21
N PHE A 138 -8.53 -7.32 11.22
CA PHE A 138 -7.81 -6.64 10.15
C PHE A 138 -6.38 -7.18 10.03
N HIS A 139 -5.69 -7.32 11.17
CA HIS A 139 -4.35 -7.91 11.19
C HIS A 139 -4.34 -9.34 10.64
N ASP A 140 -5.22 -10.19 11.17
CA ASP A 140 -5.32 -11.60 10.78
C ASP A 140 -5.57 -11.74 9.27
N THR A 141 -6.50 -10.95 8.72
CA THR A 141 -6.79 -10.95 7.27
C THR A 141 -5.58 -10.55 6.42
N LEU A 142 -4.80 -9.55 6.86
CA LEU A 142 -3.60 -9.11 6.16
C LEU A 142 -2.49 -10.16 6.22
N VAL A 143 -2.32 -10.82 7.37
CA VAL A 143 -1.39 -11.94 7.57
C VAL A 143 -1.76 -13.11 6.66
N ASP A 144 -3.03 -13.48 6.60
CA ASP A 144 -3.51 -14.58 5.76
C ASP A 144 -3.21 -14.31 4.27
N ILE A 145 -3.56 -13.11 3.78
CA ILE A 145 -3.29 -12.72 2.39
C ILE A 145 -1.79 -12.74 2.08
N PHE A 146 -0.95 -12.22 2.98
CA PHE A 146 0.49 -12.15 2.77
C PHE A 146 1.14 -13.55 2.78
N SER A 147 0.76 -14.38 3.75
CA SER A 147 1.31 -15.73 3.91
C SER A 147 0.86 -16.69 2.78
N GLU A 148 -0.33 -16.50 2.23
CA GLU A 148 -0.79 -17.23 1.03
C GLU A 148 0.03 -16.85 -0.21
N ALA A 149 0.41 -15.57 -0.33
CA ALA A 149 1.22 -15.08 -1.44
C ALA A 149 2.70 -15.45 -1.33
N PHE A 150 3.23 -15.49 -0.11
CA PHE A 150 4.64 -15.74 0.20
C PHE A 150 4.77 -16.78 1.32
N PRO A 151 4.55 -18.07 1.02
CA PRO A 151 4.63 -19.13 2.02
C PRO A 151 6.06 -19.28 2.54
N GLU A 152 6.21 -19.39 3.87
CA GLU A 152 7.49 -19.79 4.48
C GLU A 152 7.84 -21.23 4.05
N GLU A 153 9.02 -21.43 3.47
CA GLU A 153 9.55 -22.75 3.05
C GLU A 153 9.96 -23.64 4.23
#